data_AF-A0A946AVJ5-F1
#
_entry.id   AF-A0A946AVJ5-F1
#
_cell.length_a   1.000
_cell.length_b   1.000
_cell.length_c   1.000
_cell.angle_alpha   90.00
_cell.angle_beta   90.00
_cell.angle_gamma   90.00
#
_symmetry.space_group_name_H-M   'P 1'
#
loop_
_entity.id
_entity.type
_entity.pdbx_description
1 polymer ?
#
loop_
_entity_poly.entity_id
_entity_poly.type
_entity_poly.pdbx_seq_one_letter_code
_entity_poly.pdbx_strand_id
1 'polypeptide(L)' 'GVIQAISYLGTDTQLQVILDDGESIIARQQNSIDAGTPLNKGDKVSVTIPEHALRVLAD' A
#
# COMPACT_ATOMS: atom_id res chain seq x y z
N GLY A 1 -9.02 -4.68 2.47
CA GLY A 1 -7.93 -5.09 1.56
C GLY A 1 -7.01 -6.11 2.21
N VAL A 2 -6.30 -6.89 1.39
CA VAL A 2 -5.32 -7.91 1.81
C VAL A 2 -3.99 -7.66 1.11
N ILE A 3 -2.88 -7.75 1.84
CA ILE A 3 -1.54 -7.65 1.25
C ILE A 3 -1.24 -8.88 0.41
N GLN A 4 -1.05 -8.69 -0.90
CA GLN A 4 -0.73 -9.76 -1.84
C GLN A 4 0.78 -9.96 -2.01
N ALA A 5 1.54 -8.87 -1.99
CA ALA A 5 2.98 -8.89 -2.16
C ALA A 5 3.66 -7.70 -1.46
N ILE A 6 4.89 -7.95 -1.03
CA ILE A 6 5.79 -6.95 -0.45
C ILE A 6 7.11 -7.02 -1.22
N SER A 7 7.64 -5.88 -1.64
CA SER A 7 8.91 -5.79 -2.37
C SER A 7 9.74 -4.65 -1.81
N TYR A 8 11.02 -4.91 -1.54
CA TYR A 8 11.95 -3.93 -1.00
C TYR A 8 12.74 -3.28 -2.14
N LEU A 9 12.65 -1.96 -2.25
CA LEU A 9 13.21 -1.17 -3.34
C LEU A 9 14.14 -0.09 -2.78
N GLY A 10 15.38 -0.47 -2.52
CA GLY A 10 16.39 0.45 -1.96
C GLY A 10 15.95 1.00 -0.60
N THR A 11 15.58 2.29 -0.56
CA THR A 11 15.09 2.99 0.62
C THR A 11 13.59 2.86 0.85
N ASP A 12 12.84 2.21 -0.04
CA ASP A 12 11.39 2.06 0.08
C ASP A 12 10.97 0.60 0.18
N THR A 13 9.77 0.40 0.72
CA THR A 13 8.99 -0.83 0.65
C THR A 13 7.74 -0.57 -0.18
N GLN A 14 7.52 -1.41 -1.17
CA GLN A 14 6.32 -1.42 -2.00
C GLN A 14 5.38 -2.53 -1.55
N LEU A 15 4.11 -2.19 -1.41
CA LEU A 15 3.03 -3.07 -0.99
C LEU A 15 2.01 -3.16 -2.12
N GLN A 16 1.68 -4.37 -2.55
CA GLN A 16 0.53 -4.62 -3.41
C GLN A 16 -0.64 -5.06 -2.53
N VAL A 17 -1.73 -4.32 -2.56
CA VAL A 17 -2.95 -4.58 -1.78
C VAL A 17 -4.09 -4.89 -2.74
N ILE A 18 -4.75 -6.02 -2.53
CA ILE A 18 -6.00 -6.35 -3.21
C ILE A 18 -7.15 -5.87 -2.34
N LEU A 19 -8.00 -5.00 -2.89
CA LEU A 19 -9.20 -4.48 -2.25
C LEU A 19 -10.32 -5.53 -2.25
N ASP A 20 -11.38 -5.25 -1.51
CA ASP A 20 -12.45 -6.23 -1.27
C ASP A 20 -13.31 -6.46 -2.54
N ASP A 21 -13.28 -5.52 -3.50
CA ASP A 21 -13.87 -5.63 -4.84
C ASP A 21 -12.94 -6.30 -5.88
N GLY A 22 -11.72 -6.67 -5.47
CA GLY A 22 -10.71 -7.30 -6.32
C GLY A 22 -9.79 -6.31 -7.05
N GLU A 23 -10.01 -5.00 -6.95
CA GLU A 23 -9.08 -4.01 -7.49
C GLU A 23 -7.73 -4.03 -6.75
N SER A 24 -6.66 -3.59 -7.43
CA SER A 24 -5.32 -3.58 -6.86
C SER A 24 -4.81 -2.15 -6.68
N ILE A 25 -4.33 -1.84 -5.48
CA ILE A 25 -3.59 -0.61 -5.20
C ILE A 25 -2.12 -0.95 -4.90
N ILE A 26 -1.22 -0.08 -5.35
CA ILE A 26 0.20 -0.11 -4.95
C ILE A 26 0.43 1.04 -3.98
N ALA A 27 0.89 0.71 -2.78
CA ALA A 27 1.37 1.69 -1.81
C ALA A 27 2.90 1.62 -1.72
N ARG A 28 3.55 2.77 -1.51
CA ARG A 28 4.98 2.84 -1.22
C ARG A 28 5.19 3.59 0.07
N GLN A 29 6.09 3.05 0.89
CA GLN A 29 6.47 3.64 2.15
C GLN A 29 8.00 3.62 2.26
N GLN A 30 8.57 4.72 2.71
CA GLN A 30 10.00 4.77 2.99
C GLN A 30 10.35 3.82 4.14
N ASN A 31 11.43 3.06 3.98
CA ASN A 31 11.99 2.23 5.03
C ASN A 31 12.38 3.13 6.20
N SER A 32 11.82 2.83 7.37
CA SER A 32 12.14 3.50 8.61
C SER A 32 12.39 2.45 9.68
N ILE A 33 13.33 2.72 10.59
CA ILE A 33 13.56 1.88 11.78
C ILE A 33 12.28 1.82 12.64
N ASP A 34 11.50 2.91 12.64
CA ASP A 34 10.23 3.03 13.35
C ASP A 34 9.02 2.91 12.40
N ALA A 35 9.16 2.17 11.30
CA ALA A 35 8.08 1.97 10.32
C ALA A 35 6.93 1.12 10.91
N GLY A 36 6.17 1.69 11.86
CA GLY A 36 4.90 1.20 12.37
C GLY A 36 4.81 -0.31 12.64
N THR A 37 3.60 -0.83 12.46
CA THR A 37 3.28 -2.25 12.59
C THR A 37 3.93 -3.04 11.44
N PRO A 38 4.65 -4.14 11.71
CA PRO A 38 5.19 -4.98 10.65
C PRO A 38 4.05 -5.57 9.82
N LEU A 39 4.14 -5.41 8.50
CA LEU A 39 3.17 -5.89 7.54
C LEU A 39 3.68 -7.15 6.84
N ASN A 40 2.81 -8.13 6.66
CA ASN A 40 3.10 -9.41 6.01
C ASN A 40 2.13 -9.68 4.88
N LYS A 41 2.56 -10.52 3.93
CA LYS A 41 1.65 -11.07 2.93
C LYS A 41 0.52 -11.84 3.61
N GLY A 42 -0.71 -11.56 3.19
CA GLY A 42 -1.94 -12.12 3.76
C GLY A 42 -2.58 -11.27 4.85
N ASP A 43 -1.89 -10.23 5.34
CA ASP A 43 -2.47 -9.35 6.36
C ASP A 43 -3.65 -8.56 5.81
N LYS A 44 -4.72 -8.49 6.61
CA LYS A 44 -5.85 -7.59 6.37
C LYS A 44 -5.47 -6.18 6.77
N VAL A 45 -5.70 -5.24 5.87
CA VAL A 45 -5.36 -3.82 6.07
C VAL A 45 -6.49 -2.92 5.59
N SER A 46 -6.60 -1.76 6.25
CA SER A 46 -7.39 -0.62 5.79
C SER A 46 -6.50 0.29 4.93
N VAL A 47 -7.06 0.82 3.84
CA VAL A 47 -6.40 1.84 3.01
C VAL A 47 -7.10 3.17 3.28
N THR A 48 -6.30 4.20 3.59
CA THR A 48 -6.80 5.58 3.75
C THR A 48 -6.07 6.46 2.74
N ILE A 49 -6.85 7.20 1.96
CA ILE A 49 -6.32 8.15 0.98
C ILE A 49 -6.61 9.56 1.51
N PRO A 50 -5.61 10.43 1.67
CA PRO A 50 -5.83 11.82 2.07
C PRO A 50 -6.71 12.57 1.06
N GLU A 51 -7.49 13.53 1.57
CA GLU A 51 -8.45 14.30 0.76
C GLU A 51 -7.83 14.94 -0.50
N HIS A 52 -6.58 15.38 -0.41
CA HIS A 52 -5.87 16.05 -1.50
C HIS A 52 -4.85 15.17 -2.22
N ALA A 53 -4.92 13.84 -2.05
CA ALA A 53 -4.00 12.90 -2.70
C ALA A 53 -4.54 12.32 -4.03
N LEU A 54 -5.81 12.57 -4.35
CA LEU A 54 -6.45 12.07 -5.56
C LEU A 54 -6.39 13.09 -6.69
N ARG A 55 -6.14 12.60 -7.90
CA ARG A 55 -6.30 13.37 -9.14
C ARG A 55 -7.20 12.60 -10.08
N VAL A 56 -8.27 13.25 -10.54
CA VAL A 56 -9.10 12.73 -11.61
C VAL A 56 -8.38 13.00 -12.93
N LEU A 57 -8.21 11.95 -13.74
CA LEU A 57 -7.76 12.07 -15.12
C LEU A 57 -9.00 12.08 -16.00
N ALA A 58 -9.15 13.13 -16.81
CA ALA A 58 -10.10 13.11 -17.91
C ALA A 58 -9.45 12.40 -19.10
N ASP A 59 -10.23 11.55 -19.75
CA ASP A 59 -9.83 10.81 -20.95
C ASP A 59 -9.55 11.76 -22.14
#